data_AF-A0A934DCH7-F1
#
_entry.id   AF-A0A934DCH7-F1
#
_cell.length_a   1.000
_cell.length_b   1.000
_cell.length_c   1.000
_cell.angle_alpha   90.00
_cell.angle_beta   90.00
_cell.angle_gamma   90.00
#
_symmetry.space_group_name_H-M   'P 1'
#
loop_
_entity.id
_entity.type
_entity.pdbx_description
1 polymer ?
#
loop_
_entity_poly.entity_id
_entity_poly.type
_entity_poly.pdbx_seq_one_letter_code
_entity_poly.pdbx_strand_id
1 'polypeptide(L)'
;MLIAERTPSNATDELPGAAIRSEVSEPVAPLKQTDHDAPATPTVNEEEPMLFELPAPAKQPITAETWGSSGSVDELNRQICHCTKCALGFTRTNFVFGVGNPNATLMLIGEAPGADEDAQGEPFVGRAGQLLNKILEAINFKRSEVYICNILKCRPPNNRKPTPEESELCKPYLKKQIDLIKPKVILCLGLTAAENLLGTTESMSRLRGRVMQYEGVPVMITYHPAALLRNPNWKRPAWEDVQAVRKLHDELVKG
;
A
#
# COMPACT_ATOMS: atom_id res chain seq x y z
N MET A 1 15.44 -56.39 -24.88
CA MET A 1 16.03 -56.29 -26.23
C MET A 1 16.10 -54.79 -26.52
N LEU A 2 17.16 -54.10 -26.07
CA LEU A 2 18.38 -53.77 -26.86
C LEU A 2 17.95 -52.99 -28.13
N ILE A 3 18.40 -51.77 -28.45
CA ILE A 3 19.77 -51.23 -28.60
C ILE A 3 19.63 -49.67 -28.63
N ALA A 4 20.22 -48.86 -27.73
CA ALA A 4 21.53 -48.13 -27.83
C ALA A 4 21.69 -47.26 -29.11
N GLU A 5 21.73 -45.92 -29.02
CA GLU A 5 22.90 -45.03 -28.82
C GLU A 5 23.36 -44.34 -30.12
N ARG A 6 23.56 -43.01 -30.06
CA ARG A 6 24.80 -42.31 -30.46
C ARG A 6 24.65 -40.78 -30.40
N THR A 7 25.30 -40.18 -29.41
CA THR A 7 25.98 -38.87 -29.50
C THR A 7 27.28 -39.00 -30.29
N PRO A 8 27.78 -37.91 -30.88
CA PRO A 8 28.95 -37.17 -30.33
C PRO A 8 28.75 -35.65 -30.52
N SER A 9 29.59 -34.68 -30.12
CA SER A 9 30.73 -34.48 -29.22
C SER A 9 31.13 -32.99 -29.39
N ASN A 10 31.44 -32.30 -28.29
CA ASN A 10 32.34 -31.17 -28.08
C ASN A 10 32.82 -30.29 -29.25
N ALA A 11 32.72 -28.97 -29.05
CA ALA A 11 33.76 -28.02 -29.42
C ALA A 11 33.96 -27.02 -28.28
N THR A 12 35.14 -27.10 -27.68
CA THR A 12 35.77 -26.14 -26.76
C THR A 12 36.36 -24.98 -27.55
N ASP A 13 36.22 -23.75 -27.05
CA ASP A 13 37.12 -22.66 -27.44
C ASP A 13 37.46 -21.82 -26.20
N GLU A 14 38.75 -21.78 -25.90
CA GLU A 14 39.38 -21.09 -24.79
C GLU A 14 40.55 -20.26 -25.34
N LEU A 15 40.87 -19.17 -24.60
CA LEU A 15 42.08 -18.30 -24.61
C LEU A 15 41.99 -16.96 -25.36
N PRO A 16 42.83 -15.95 -25.02
CA PRO A 16 43.64 -15.73 -23.80
C PRO A 16 43.48 -14.32 -23.17
N GLY A 17 44.02 -14.15 -21.97
CA GLY A 17 44.03 -12.91 -21.22
C GLY A 17 45.14 -11.90 -21.57
N ALA A 18 45.03 -10.71 -20.97
CA ALA A 18 46.13 -9.77 -20.77
C ALA A 18 45.88 -8.93 -19.51
N ALA A 19 46.80 -9.03 -18.56
CA ALA A 19 46.88 -8.24 -17.35
C ALA A 19 47.90 -7.11 -17.55
N ILE A 20 47.58 -5.84 -17.24
CA ILE A 20 48.61 -4.81 -17.04
C ILE A 20 48.17 -3.72 -16.03
N ARG A 21 48.81 -3.78 -14.86
CA ARG A 21 49.38 -2.73 -13.99
C ARG A 21 48.53 -1.58 -13.39
N SER A 22 48.61 -1.59 -12.06
CA SER A 22 48.59 -0.48 -11.11
C SER A 22 49.58 0.63 -11.43
N GLU A 23 49.18 1.88 -11.22
CA GLU A 23 50.09 2.96 -10.78
C GLU A 23 49.40 3.82 -9.72
N VAL A 24 50.08 3.89 -8.58
CA VAL A 24 49.82 4.71 -7.40
C VAL A 24 50.68 5.97 -7.57
N SER A 25 50.13 7.16 -7.33
CA SER A 25 50.95 8.35 -7.09
C SER A 25 50.43 9.12 -5.89
N GLU A 26 51.36 9.32 -4.97
CA GLU A 26 51.31 9.88 -3.62
C GLU A 26 50.86 11.35 -3.49
N PRO A 27 50.57 11.80 -2.25
CA PRO A 27 49.96 13.10 -1.97
C PRO A 27 50.98 14.23 -1.88
N VAL A 28 50.61 15.42 -2.36
CA VAL A 28 51.41 16.64 -2.24
C VAL A 28 51.22 17.26 -0.85
N ALA A 29 52.36 17.51 -0.19
CA ALA A 29 52.52 18.06 1.16
C ALA A 29 52.20 19.58 1.26
N PRO A 30 52.07 20.14 2.48
CA PRO A 30 51.31 21.35 2.76
C PRO A 30 52.13 22.65 2.71
N LEU A 31 51.50 23.74 2.28
CA LEU A 31 52.08 25.09 2.32
C LEU A 31 51.63 25.86 3.57
N LYS A 32 52.59 25.95 4.50
CA LYS A 32 52.98 27.07 5.39
C LYS A 32 51.92 28.00 5.98
N GLN A 33 51.86 27.94 7.32
CA GLN A 33 51.47 29.02 8.23
C GLN A 33 52.32 30.28 8.02
N THR A 34 51.67 31.43 8.11
CA THR A 34 52.29 32.70 8.50
C THR A 34 51.42 33.32 9.58
N ASP A 35 51.99 33.43 10.77
CA ASP A 35 51.51 34.19 11.91
C ASP A 35 51.41 35.68 11.55
N HIS A 36 50.27 36.31 11.85
CA HIS A 36 50.22 37.76 12.04
C HIS A 36 49.33 38.12 13.22
N ASP A 37 49.93 38.98 14.05
CA ASP A 37 49.52 39.45 15.35
C ASP A 37 48.14 40.11 15.38
N ALA A 38 47.48 39.89 16.52
CA ALA A 38 46.25 40.54 16.93
C ALA A 38 46.45 42.03 17.25
N PRO A 39 45.45 42.88 16.96
CA PRO A 39 45.17 44.04 17.77
C PRO A 39 43.84 43.87 18.52
N ALA A 40 43.83 44.39 19.74
CA ALA A 40 42.77 44.28 20.74
C ALA A 40 41.40 44.81 20.27
N THR A 41 40.37 44.09 20.72
CA THR A 41 38.94 44.36 20.58
C THR A 41 38.48 45.57 21.41
N PRO A 42 37.61 46.45 20.88
CA PRO A 42 36.68 47.22 21.69
C PRO A 42 35.41 46.40 21.91
N THR A 43 35.02 46.21 23.17
CA THR A 43 33.77 45.56 23.58
C THR A 43 32.57 46.42 23.20
N VAL A 44 31.82 45.99 22.20
CA VAL A 44 30.45 46.44 21.91
C VAL A 44 29.47 45.44 22.55
N ASN A 45 28.59 45.95 23.41
CA ASN A 45 27.48 45.18 23.96
C ASN A 45 26.47 44.91 22.83
N GLU A 46 26.42 43.67 22.37
CA GLU A 46 25.36 43.18 21.49
C GLU A 46 24.21 42.70 22.37
N GLU A 47 23.16 43.52 22.48
CA GLU A 47 21.86 43.05 22.98
C GLU A 47 21.21 42.19 21.88
N GLU A 48 21.09 40.89 22.13
CA GLU A 48 20.41 39.96 21.22
C GLU A 48 18.95 40.37 20.98
N PRO A 49 18.47 40.41 19.73
CA PRO A 49 17.07 40.67 19.46
C PRO A 49 16.25 39.44 19.90
N MET A 50 15.34 39.65 20.85
CA MET A 50 14.38 38.62 21.24
C MET A 50 13.52 38.24 20.03
N LEU A 51 13.80 37.05 19.47
CA LEU A 51 12.93 36.36 18.53
C LEU A 51 11.59 36.11 19.23
N PHE A 52 10.56 36.81 18.77
CA PHE A 52 9.18 36.54 19.15
C PHE A 52 8.78 35.19 18.56
N GLU A 53 8.96 34.11 19.32
CA GLU A 53 8.44 32.80 18.96
C GLU A 53 6.92 32.86 18.92
N LEU A 54 6.37 32.90 17.70
CA LEU A 54 4.97 32.63 17.48
C LEU A 54 4.67 31.24 18.07
N PRO A 55 3.67 31.10 18.96
CA PRO A 55 3.36 29.80 19.53
C PRO A 55 3.03 28.85 18.38
N ALA A 56 3.82 27.78 18.26
CA ALA A 56 3.51 26.68 17.38
C ALA A 56 2.06 26.23 17.66
N PRO A 57 1.22 25.97 16.63
CA PRO A 57 -0.16 25.58 16.85
C PRO A 57 -0.15 24.37 17.79
N ALA A 58 -0.83 24.53 18.94
CA ALA A 58 -0.86 23.53 19.99
C ALA A 58 -1.25 22.17 19.39
N LYS A 59 -0.34 21.19 19.45
CA LYS A 59 -0.62 19.79 19.14
C LYS A 59 -1.61 19.27 20.19
N GLN A 60 -2.89 19.45 19.91
CA GLN A 60 -3.97 18.85 20.69
C GLN A 60 -3.84 17.32 20.56
N PRO A 61 -3.79 16.58 21.68
CA PRO A 61 -3.77 15.13 21.63
C PRO A 61 -5.13 14.64 21.11
N ILE A 62 -5.17 14.15 19.87
CA ILE A 62 -6.31 13.43 19.31
C ILE A 62 -6.46 12.09 20.04
N THR A 63 -7.15 12.13 21.17
CA THR A 63 -7.60 10.94 21.87
C THR A 63 -8.65 10.21 21.01
N ALA A 64 -8.66 8.89 21.09
CA ALA A 64 -9.82 8.08 20.71
C ALA A 64 -11.10 8.66 21.39
N GLU A 65 -12.24 8.93 20.74
CA GLU A 65 -12.64 8.79 19.35
C GLU A 65 -13.61 9.93 18.90
N THR A 66 -13.10 11.06 18.42
CA THR A 66 -13.95 12.03 17.67
C THR A 66 -14.42 11.44 16.33
N TRP A 67 -13.61 10.59 15.69
CA TRP A 67 -13.92 10.02 14.38
C TRP A 67 -14.98 8.93 14.43
N GLY A 68 -15.21 8.31 15.59
CA GLY A 68 -16.22 7.27 15.78
C GLY A 68 -17.64 7.78 15.50
N SER A 69 -17.90 9.05 15.79
CA SER A 69 -19.19 9.73 15.53
C SER A 69 -19.29 10.35 14.14
N SER A 70 -18.30 10.17 13.26
CA SER A 70 -18.36 10.70 11.88
C SER A 70 -19.65 10.28 11.19
N GLY A 71 -20.35 11.25 10.59
CA GLY A 71 -21.63 11.04 9.89
C GLY A 71 -21.47 10.78 8.39
N SER A 72 -20.27 10.99 7.82
CA SER A 72 -19.98 10.75 6.41
C SER A 72 -18.56 10.23 6.19
N VAL A 73 -18.32 9.68 5.01
CA VAL A 73 -17.02 9.18 4.56
C VAL A 73 -15.98 10.31 4.51
N ASP A 74 -16.38 11.50 4.06
CA ASP A 74 -15.50 12.68 4.00
C ASP A 74 -15.14 13.21 5.39
N GLU A 75 -16.13 13.24 6.30
CA GLU A 75 -15.92 13.59 7.71
C GLU A 75 -14.90 12.64 8.34
N LEU A 76 -15.08 11.33 8.13
CA LEU A 76 -14.13 10.33 8.62
C LEU A 76 -12.74 10.57 8.07
N ASN A 77 -12.59 10.80 6.76
CA ASN A 77 -11.28 11.04 6.14
C ASN A 77 -10.57 12.26 6.77
N ARG A 78 -11.27 13.40 6.89
CA ARG A 78 -10.72 14.62 7.50
C ARG A 78 -10.19 14.38 8.91
N GLN A 79 -10.91 13.57 9.69
CA GLN A 79 -10.54 13.33 11.08
C GLN A 79 -9.36 12.35 11.24
N ILE A 80 -9.11 11.47 10.26
CA ILE A 80 -8.11 10.39 10.40
C ILE A 80 -6.90 10.53 9.46
N CYS A 81 -6.93 11.44 8.48
CA CYS A 81 -5.86 11.54 7.46
C CYS A 81 -4.48 11.90 8.03
N HIS A 82 -4.43 12.42 9.26
CA HIS A 82 -3.20 12.72 10.01
C HIS A 82 -2.84 11.62 11.02
N CYS A 83 -3.46 10.44 10.96
CA CYS A 83 -3.26 9.37 11.92
C CYS A 83 -1.77 8.98 12.06
N THR A 84 -1.29 8.86 13.30
CA THR A 84 0.08 8.40 13.63
C THR A 84 0.05 7.29 14.68
N LYS A 85 -1.01 6.47 14.69
CA LYS A 85 -1.21 5.39 15.69
C LYS A 85 -0.16 4.27 15.60
N CYS A 86 0.55 4.14 14.48
CA CYS A 86 1.63 3.17 14.31
C CYS A 86 2.79 3.79 13.52
N ALA A 87 3.92 3.09 13.45
CA ALA A 87 5.14 3.53 12.77
C ALA A 87 4.91 3.96 11.31
N LEU A 88 3.98 3.30 10.60
CA LEU A 88 3.68 3.60 9.21
C LEU A 88 3.14 5.03 9.00
N GLY A 89 2.52 5.62 10.02
CA GLY A 89 2.01 6.97 9.91
C GLY A 89 3.09 8.04 9.87
N PHE A 90 4.30 7.72 10.33
CA PHE A 90 5.46 8.59 10.28
C PHE A 90 6.29 8.41 9.00
N THR A 91 6.12 7.29 8.28
CA THR A 91 6.95 6.94 7.12
C THR A 91 6.24 7.08 5.77
N ARG A 92 4.90 7.17 5.76
CA ARG A 92 4.11 7.35 4.53
C ARG A 92 4.39 8.72 3.89
N THR A 93 4.23 8.80 2.57
CA THR A 93 4.16 10.08 1.86
C THR A 93 2.74 10.63 1.94
N ASN A 94 1.74 9.82 1.56
CA ASN A 94 0.34 10.20 1.62
C ASN A 94 -0.48 9.17 2.37
N PHE A 95 -1.54 9.66 3.02
CA PHE A 95 -2.57 8.80 3.59
C PHE A 95 -3.51 8.35 2.47
N VAL A 96 -3.65 7.04 2.29
CA VAL A 96 -4.45 6.45 1.22
C VAL A 96 -5.75 5.92 1.81
N PHE A 97 -6.75 6.79 1.91
CA PHE A 97 -8.00 6.51 2.61
C PHE A 97 -8.91 5.49 1.90
N GLY A 98 -9.17 5.75 0.61
CA GLY A 98 -10.20 5.10 -0.19
C GLY A 98 -10.77 6.08 -1.21
N VAL A 99 -11.31 5.57 -2.32
CA VAL A 99 -11.96 6.40 -3.36
C VAL A 99 -13.17 5.69 -3.94
N GLY A 100 -14.06 6.47 -4.55
CA GLY A 100 -15.23 5.97 -5.25
C GLY A 100 -16.55 6.54 -4.70
N ASN A 101 -17.65 5.85 -4.98
CA ASN A 101 -18.98 6.28 -4.56
C ASN A 101 -19.16 6.06 -3.04
N PRO A 102 -19.46 7.10 -2.23
CA PRO A 102 -19.71 6.93 -0.79
C PRO A 102 -20.98 6.14 -0.47
N ASN A 103 -21.85 5.90 -1.47
CA ASN A 103 -23.03 5.05 -1.40
C ASN A 103 -22.87 3.78 -2.27
N ALA A 104 -21.63 3.34 -2.52
CA ALA A 104 -21.36 2.19 -3.37
C ALA A 104 -22.01 0.91 -2.82
N THR A 105 -22.74 0.21 -3.67
CA THR A 105 -23.29 -1.12 -3.36
C THR A 105 -22.25 -2.24 -3.44
N LEU A 106 -21.11 -2.00 -4.11
CA LEU A 106 -19.97 -2.91 -4.17
C LEU A 106 -18.72 -2.20 -3.63
N MET A 107 -18.08 -2.82 -2.63
CA MET A 107 -16.85 -2.33 -2.03
C MET A 107 -15.70 -3.32 -2.24
N LEU A 108 -14.55 -2.84 -2.68
CA LEU A 108 -13.35 -3.62 -2.91
C LEU A 108 -12.30 -3.28 -1.85
N ILE A 109 -11.74 -4.32 -1.22
CA ILE A 109 -10.79 -4.18 -0.11
C ILE A 109 -9.52 -4.94 -0.42
N GLY A 110 -8.42 -4.19 -0.61
CA GLY A 110 -7.07 -4.74 -0.74
C GLY A 110 -6.29 -4.75 0.57
N GLU A 111 -5.00 -5.09 0.48
CA GLU A 111 -4.10 -5.26 1.63
C GLU A 111 -3.61 -3.92 2.18
N ALA A 112 -2.80 -3.21 1.38
CA ALA A 112 -2.16 -1.96 1.77
C ALA A 112 -1.77 -1.15 0.52
N PRO A 113 -1.47 0.16 0.65
CA PRO A 113 -0.94 0.97 -0.44
C PRO A 113 0.44 0.47 -0.89
N GLY A 114 0.69 0.50 -2.20
CA GLY A 114 2.02 0.35 -2.79
C GLY A 114 2.71 1.72 -2.97
N ALA A 115 3.81 1.72 -3.71
CA ALA A 115 4.61 2.93 -3.94
C ALA A 115 3.85 4.01 -4.72
N ASP A 116 3.15 3.62 -5.78
CA ASP A 116 2.39 4.55 -6.62
C ASP A 116 1.20 5.14 -5.84
N GLU A 117 0.53 4.30 -5.04
CA GLU A 117 -0.58 4.71 -4.17
C GLU A 117 -0.12 5.68 -3.07
N ASP A 118 0.99 5.39 -2.40
CA ASP A 118 1.58 6.28 -1.39
C ASP A 118 2.02 7.62 -2.00
N ALA A 119 2.52 7.62 -3.23
CA ALA A 119 2.91 8.86 -3.90
C ALA A 119 1.70 9.71 -4.33
N GLN A 120 0.58 9.08 -4.70
CA GLN A 120 -0.60 9.76 -5.24
C GLN A 120 -1.72 9.99 -4.23
N GLY A 121 -1.73 9.29 -3.10
CA GLY A 121 -2.81 9.35 -2.11
C GLY A 121 -4.08 8.56 -2.50
N GLU A 122 -4.07 7.81 -3.60
CA GLU A 122 -5.20 7.06 -4.13
C GLU A 122 -4.90 5.56 -4.19
N PRO A 123 -5.83 4.66 -3.77
CA PRO A 123 -5.57 3.22 -3.79
C PRO A 123 -5.66 2.65 -5.20
N PHE A 124 -4.87 1.61 -5.50
CA PHE A 124 -4.91 0.91 -6.79
C PHE A 124 -4.78 1.86 -7.99
N VAL A 125 -3.68 2.61 -8.06
CA VAL A 125 -3.32 3.46 -9.20
C VAL A 125 -2.12 2.92 -9.99
N GLY A 126 -1.29 2.07 -9.36
CA GLY A 126 -0.19 1.40 -10.04
C GLY A 126 -0.65 0.30 -11.00
N ARG A 127 0.29 -0.52 -11.49
CA ARG A 127 0.00 -1.63 -12.43
C ARG A 127 -1.12 -2.58 -11.97
N ALA A 128 -1.14 -2.89 -10.67
CA ALA A 128 -2.18 -3.74 -10.08
C ALA A 128 -3.57 -3.07 -10.18
N GLY A 129 -3.61 -1.76 -9.96
CA GLY A 129 -4.82 -0.95 -10.10
C GLY A 129 -5.33 -0.82 -11.53
N GLN A 130 -4.42 -0.68 -12.50
CA GLN A 130 -4.80 -0.69 -13.92
C GLN A 130 -5.44 -2.02 -14.33
N LEU A 131 -4.95 -3.16 -13.80
CA LEU A 131 -5.61 -4.44 -14.01
C LEU A 131 -6.96 -4.50 -13.30
N LEU A 132 -7.07 -3.96 -12.08
CA LEU A 132 -8.35 -3.89 -11.36
C LEU A 132 -9.39 -3.09 -12.16
N ASN A 133 -9.02 -1.97 -12.76
CA ASN A 133 -9.92 -1.18 -13.60
C ASN A 133 -10.45 -1.99 -14.78
N LYS A 134 -9.58 -2.75 -15.48
CA LYS A 134 -10.00 -3.65 -16.58
C LYS A 134 -10.94 -4.76 -16.10
N ILE A 135 -10.71 -5.28 -14.90
CA ILE A 135 -11.59 -6.30 -14.30
C ILE A 135 -12.97 -5.71 -14.03
N LEU A 136 -13.04 -4.52 -13.43
CA LEU A 136 -14.30 -3.81 -13.16
C LEU A 136 -15.07 -3.53 -14.46
N GLU A 137 -14.39 -3.00 -15.47
CA GLU A 137 -14.97 -2.73 -16.80
C GLU A 137 -15.55 -4.01 -17.41
N ALA A 138 -14.82 -5.13 -17.33
CA ALA A 138 -15.27 -6.42 -17.87
C ALA A 138 -16.52 -6.98 -17.17
N ILE A 139 -16.78 -6.61 -15.91
CA ILE A 139 -18.01 -6.94 -15.18
C ILE A 139 -19.02 -5.78 -15.14
N ASN A 140 -18.91 -4.83 -16.07
CA ASN A 140 -19.81 -3.70 -16.26
C ASN A 140 -19.93 -2.78 -15.03
N PHE A 141 -18.81 -2.50 -14.37
CA PHE A 141 -18.69 -1.44 -13.37
C PHE A 141 -17.71 -0.38 -13.83
N LYS A 142 -18.08 0.90 -13.64
CA LYS A 142 -17.12 1.99 -13.65
C LYS A 142 -16.44 2.07 -12.29
N ARG A 143 -15.15 2.44 -12.27
CA ARG A 143 -14.40 2.69 -11.03
C ARG A 143 -15.13 3.68 -10.09
N SER A 144 -15.83 4.66 -10.65
CA SER A 144 -16.59 5.67 -9.90
C SER A 144 -17.89 5.15 -9.27
N GLU A 145 -18.38 3.96 -9.66
CA GLU A 145 -19.63 3.37 -9.15
C GLU A 145 -19.40 2.50 -7.92
N VAL A 146 -18.18 1.99 -7.76
CA VAL A 146 -17.74 1.16 -6.64
C VAL A 146 -16.98 2.00 -5.61
N TYR A 147 -16.68 1.42 -4.45
CA TYR A 147 -15.74 2.01 -3.50
C TYR A 147 -14.52 1.11 -3.34
N ILE A 148 -13.32 1.68 -3.40
CA ILE A 148 -12.05 0.94 -3.36
C ILE A 148 -11.21 1.45 -2.22
N CYS A 149 -10.74 0.55 -1.35
CA CYS A 149 -9.79 0.88 -0.30
C CYS A 149 -8.94 -0.33 0.10
N ASN A 150 -8.15 -0.17 1.16
CA ASN A 150 -7.29 -1.22 1.72
C ASN A 150 -7.55 -1.40 3.23
N ILE A 151 -7.10 -2.52 3.79
CA ILE A 151 -7.00 -2.73 5.25
C ILE A 151 -6.15 -1.64 5.88
N LEU A 152 -4.91 -1.48 5.42
CA LEU A 152 -4.05 -0.38 5.85
C LEU A 152 -4.29 0.88 5.01
N LYS A 153 -4.14 2.05 5.64
CA LYS A 153 -4.18 3.36 4.96
C LYS A 153 -2.80 3.96 4.69
N CYS A 154 -1.75 3.25 5.09
CA CYS A 154 -0.35 3.69 4.99
C CYS A 154 0.47 2.56 4.36
N ARG A 155 1.42 2.91 3.50
CA ARG A 155 2.31 1.96 2.84
C ARG A 155 3.32 1.35 3.84
N PRO A 156 3.41 0.01 3.94
CA PRO A 156 4.51 -0.64 4.64
C PRO A 156 5.85 -0.47 3.91
N PRO A 157 6.98 -0.37 4.63
CA PRO A 157 8.30 -0.21 4.01
C PRO A 157 8.59 -1.39 3.06
N ASN A 158 9.13 -1.08 1.89
CA ASN A 158 9.44 -2.05 0.83
C ASN A 158 8.23 -2.89 0.35
N ASN A 159 7.00 -2.40 0.56
CA ASN A 159 5.76 -3.12 0.24
C ASN A 159 5.68 -4.51 0.91
N ARG A 160 6.27 -4.66 2.10
CA ARG A 160 6.10 -5.86 2.91
C ARG A 160 4.63 -6.06 3.30
N LYS A 161 4.27 -7.26 3.71
CA LYS A 161 2.96 -7.51 4.31
C LYS A 161 2.75 -6.68 5.59
N PRO A 162 1.51 -6.23 5.86
CA PRO A 162 1.12 -5.70 7.16
C PRO A 162 1.49 -6.64 8.30
N THR A 163 1.94 -6.09 9.43
CA THR A 163 1.97 -6.86 10.67
C THR A 163 0.54 -7.02 11.23
N PRO A 164 0.30 -8.00 12.13
CA PRO A 164 -0.97 -8.10 12.83
C PRO A 164 -1.31 -6.81 13.59
N GLU A 165 -0.34 -6.24 14.32
CA GLU A 165 -0.53 -4.99 15.08
C GLU A 165 -0.90 -3.80 14.19
N GLU A 166 -0.21 -3.60 13.06
CA GLU A 166 -0.54 -2.53 12.10
C GLU A 166 -1.97 -2.66 11.59
N SER A 167 -2.39 -3.89 11.33
CA SER A 167 -3.73 -4.19 10.83
C SER A 167 -4.79 -3.95 11.91
N GLU A 168 -4.58 -4.44 13.13
CA GLU A 168 -5.49 -4.23 14.27
C GLU A 168 -5.71 -2.73 14.56
N LEU A 169 -4.66 -1.91 14.47
CA LEU A 169 -4.77 -0.47 14.68
C LEU A 169 -5.55 0.26 13.56
N CYS A 170 -5.56 -0.29 12.34
CA CYS A 170 -6.19 0.33 11.18
C CYS A 170 -7.63 -0.17 10.91
N LYS A 171 -7.93 -1.41 11.27
CA LYS A 171 -9.25 -2.05 11.10
C LYS A 171 -10.43 -1.22 11.60
N PRO A 172 -10.37 -0.51 12.75
CA PRO A 172 -11.49 0.32 13.21
C PRO A 172 -11.90 1.40 12.20
N TYR A 173 -10.95 1.97 11.46
CA TYR A 173 -11.25 2.95 10.41
C TYR A 173 -11.96 2.30 9.22
N LEU A 174 -11.50 1.11 8.81
CA LEU A 174 -12.14 0.36 7.75
C LEU A 174 -13.57 -0.05 8.15
N LYS A 175 -13.76 -0.54 9.38
CA LYS A 175 -15.09 -0.87 9.89
C LYS A 175 -16.01 0.35 9.82
N LYS A 176 -15.56 1.52 10.28
CA LYS A 176 -16.36 2.75 10.19
C LYS A 176 -16.63 3.16 8.74
N GLN A 177 -15.70 2.96 7.81
CA GLN A 177 -15.96 3.16 6.37
C GLN A 177 -17.07 2.22 5.87
N ILE A 178 -17.03 0.94 6.22
CA ILE A 178 -18.06 -0.04 5.86
C ILE A 178 -19.43 0.36 6.47
N ASP A 179 -19.45 0.76 7.73
CA ASP A 179 -20.68 1.19 8.45
C ASP A 179 -21.31 2.45 7.81
N LEU A 180 -20.49 3.34 7.25
CA LEU A 180 -20.94 4.56 6.56
C LEU A 180 -21.41 4.28 5.13
N ILE A 181 -20.68 3.45 4.38
CA ILE A 181 -20.97 3.15 2.97
C ILE A 181 -22.14 2.17 2.84
N LYS A 182 -22.26 1.23 3.78
CA LYS A 182 -23.26 0.15 3.80
C LYS A 182 -23.34 -0.61 2.46
N PRO A 183 -22.22 -1.18 1.99
CA PRO A 183 -22.21 -1.92 0.74
C PRO A 183 -23.11 -3.15 0.82
N LYS A 184 -23.66 -3.57 -0.33
CA LYS A 184 -24.42 -4.81 -0.45
C LYS A 184 -23.50 -6.03 -0.58
N VAL A 185 -22.32 -5.84 -1.17
CA VAL A 185 -21.30 -6.88 -1.34
C VAL A 185 -19.91 -6.30 -1.12
N ILE A 186 -19.03 -7.07 -0.49
CA ILE A 186 -17.60 -6.79 -0.38
C ILE A 186 -16.81 -7.81 -1.19
N LEU A 187 -15.82 -7.34 -1.96
CA LEU A 187 -14.81 -8.17 -2.61
C LEU A 187 -13.44 -7.94 -1.99
N CYS A 188 -12.94 -8.95 -1.27
CA CYS A 188 -11.56 -8.97 -0.78
C CYS A 188 -10.59 -9.37 -1.90
N LEU A 189 -9.58 -8.53 -2.11
CA LEU A 189 -8.54 -8.71 -3.10
C LEU A 189 -7.30 -9.32 -2.41
N GLY A 190 -7.19 -10.65 -2.45
CA GLY A 190 -6.07 -11.41 -1.90
C GLY A 190 -6.31 -11.96 -0.50
N LEU A 191 -5.46 -12.93 -0.13
CA LEU A 191 -5.56 -13.66 1.13
C LEU A 191 -5.38 -12.74 2.34
N THR A 192 -4.39 -11.85 2.32
CA THR A 192 -4.11 -10.98 3.47
C THR A 192 -5.21 -9.96 3.74
N ALA A 193 -5.95 -9.51 2.71
CA ALA A 193 -7.18 -8.73 2.93
C ALA A 193 -8.27 -9.58 3.61
N ALA A 194 -8.46 -10.83 3.17
CA ALA A 194 -9.43 -11.75 3.75
C ALA A 194 -9.09 -12.15 5.20
N GLU A 195 -7.83 -12.51 5.49
CA GLU A 195 -7.33 -12.82 6.84
C GLU A 195 -7.61 -11.67 7.79
N ASN A 196 -7.31 -10.43 7.37
CA ASN A 196 -7.48 -9.26 8.23
C ASN A 196 -8.93 -8.83 8.40
N LEU A 197 -9.76 -8.92 7.35
CA LEU A 197 -11.18 -8.55 7.46
C LEU A 197 -11.99 -9.61 8.23
N LEU A 198 -11.78 -10.89 7.91
CA LEU A 198 -12.64 -11.99 8.36
C LEU A 198 -12.08 -12.79 9.54
N GLY A 199 -10.81 -12.57 9.93
CA GLY A 199 -10.15 -13.33 10.99
C GLY A 199 -9.93 -14.81 10.64
N THR A 200 -9.99 -15.16 9.35
CA THR A 200 -9.81 -16.54 8.88
C THR A 200 -8.33 -16.91 8.75
N THR A 201 -8.04 -18.21 8.87
CA THR A 201 -6.72 -18.82 8.63
C THR A 201 -6.75 -19.82 7.47
N GLU A 202 -7.88 -19.91 6.75
CA GLU A 202 -8.03 -20.82 5.62
C GLU A 202 -7.16 -20.40 4.42
N SER A 203 -6.76 -21.37 3.59
CA SER A 203 -5.98 -21.09 2.39
C SER A 203 -6.80 -20.38 1.31
N MET A 204 -6.11 -19.64 0.43
CA MET A 204 -6.72 -18.97 -0.72
C MET A 204 -7.58 -19.91 -1.58
N SER A 205 -7.15 -21.15 -1.78
CA SER A 205 -7.88 -22.17 -2.53
C SER A 205 -9.20 -22.58 -1.90
N ARG A 206 -9.32 -22.50 -0.56
CA ARG A 206 -10.54 -22.84 0.19
C ARG A 206 -11.49 -21.65 0.33
N LEU A 207 -10.96 -20.43 0.31
CA LEU A 207 -11.75 -19.20 0.51
C LEU A 207 -12.41 -18.70 -0.77
N ARG A 208 -11.67 -18.75 -1.89
CA ARG A 208 -12.14 -18.21 -3.16
C ARG A 208 -13.40 -18.89 -3.68
N GLY A 209 -14.25 -18.12 -4.34
CA GLY A 209 -15.52 -18.61 -4.89
C GLY A 209 -16.61 -18.91 -3.85
N ARG A 210 -16.34 -18.77 -2.55
CA ARG A 210 -17.35 -18.87 -1.47
C ARG A 210 -17.85 -17.48 -1.09
N VAL A 211 -19.08 -17.46 -0.60
CA VAL A 211 -19.67 -16.29 0.06
C VAL A 211 -19.50 -16.46 1.57
N MET A 212 -18.77 -15.52 2.17
CA MET A 212 -18.63 -15.34 3.61
C MET A 212 -19.47 -14.15 4.08
N GLN A 213 -19.40 -13.82 5.36
CA GLN A 213 -20.14 -12.70 5.95
C GLN A 213 -19.20 -11.85 6.83
N TYR A 214 -19.36 -10.54 6.76
CA TYR A 214 -18.73 -9.59 7.67
C TYR A 214 -19.76 -8.53 8.07
N GLU A 215 -20.09 -8.43 9.35
CA GLU A 215 -21.07 -7.44 9.85
C GLU A 215 -22.42 -7.49 9.08
N GLY A 216 -22.85 -8.69 8.68
CA GLY A 216 -24.07 -8.90 7.90
C GLY A 216 -23.96 -8.61 6.39
N VAL A 217 -22.79 -8.21 5.90
CA VAL A 217 -22.51 -7.98 4.48
C VAL A 217 -21.85 -9.21 3.85
N PRO A 218 -22.38 -9.75 2.74
CA PRO A 218 -21.75 -10.81 1.97
C PRO A 218 -20.34 -10.42 1.50
N VAL A 219 -19.37 -11.29 1.75
CA VAL A 219 -17.96 -11.11 1.37
C VAL A 219 -17.52 -12.24 0.44
N MET A 220 -17.01 -11.89 -0.72
CA MET A 220 -16.31 -12.83 -1.60
C MET A 220 -14.83 -12.52 -1.65
N ILE A 221 -14.02 -13.54 -1.90
CA ILE A 221 -12.56 -13.44 -1.93
C ILE A 221 -12.07 -13.85 -3.32
N THR A 222 -11.17 -13.04 -3.89
CA THR A 222 -10.46 -13.40 -5.13
C THR A 222 -8.97 -13.06 -5.00
N TYR A 223 -8.19 -13.36 -6.04
CA TYR A 223 -6.76 -13.07 -6.07
C TYR A 223 -6.50 -11.57 -6.15
N HIS A 224 -5.47 -11.10 -5.45
CA HIS A 224 -5.03 -9.72 -5.59
C HIS A 224 -4.52 -9.47 -7.03
N PRO A 225 -4.84 -8.33 -7.68
CA PRO A 225 -4.40 -8.05 -9.05
C PRO A 225 -2.88 -8.15 -9.26
N ALA A 226 -2.08 -7.72 -8.28
CA ALA A 226 -0.62 -7.90 -8.32
C ALA A 226 -0.18 -9.39 -8.42
N ALA A 227 -0.93 -10.30 -7.81
CA ALA A 227 -0.68 -11.74 -7.90
C ALA A 227 -1.01 -12.28 -9.30
N LEU A 228 -2.08 -11.78 -9.94
CA LEU A 228 -2.45 -12.13 -11.31
C LEU A 228 -1.43 -11.64 -12.35
N LEU A 229 -0.76 -10.52 -12.08
CA LEU A 229 0.33 -10.02 -12.92
C LEU A 229 1.58 -10.91 -12.86
N ARG A 230 1.82 -11.57 -11.71
CA ARG A 230 2.95 -12.49 -11.53
C ARG A 230 2.63 -13.91 -12.01
N ASN A 231 1.38 -14.34 -11.84
CA ASN A 231 0.94 -15.69 -12.20
C ASN A 231 -0.32 -15.64 -13.08
N PRO A 232 -0.17 -15.72 -14.41
CA PRO A 232 -1.29 -15.73 -15.35
C PRO A 232 -2.28 -16.88 -15.16
N ASN A 233 -1.85 -18.02 -14.59
CA ASN A 233 -2.73 -19.17 -14.38
C ASN A 233 -3.88 -18.89 -13.41
N TRP A 234 -3.76 -17.85 -12.59
CA TRP A 234 -4.81 -17.42 -11.66
C TRP A 234 -5.84 -16.48 -12.29
N LYS A 235 -5.64 -16.00 -13.53
CA LYS A 235 -6.57 -15.08 -14.18
C LYS A 235 -7.93 -15.70 -14.46
N ARG A 236 -7.98 -16.93 -14.98
CA ARG A 236 -9.26 -17.62 -15.24
C ARG A 236 -10.05 -17.85 -13.95
N PRO A 237 -9.45 -18.43 -12.88
CA PRO A 237 -10.16 -18.55 -11.62
C PRO A 237 -10.63 -17.19 -11.07
N ALA A 238 -9.79 -16.13 -11.13
CA ALA A 238 -10.21 -14.80 -10.68
C ALA A 238 -11.37 -14.23 -11.50
N TRP A 239 -11.40 -14.51 -12.80
CA TRP A 239 -12.50 -14.14 -13.67
C TRP A 239 -13.82 -14.80 -13.25
N GLU A 240 -13.79 -16.10 -12.94
CA GLU A 240 -14.95 -16.83 -12.42
C GLU A 240 -15.44 -16.22 -11.08
N ASP A 241 -14.53 -15.83 -10.19
CA ASP A 241 -14.89 -15.18 -8.92
C ASP A 241 -15.61 -13.84 -9.14
N VAL A 242 -15.08 -12.97 -10.02
CA VAL A 242 -15.67 -11.63 -10.23
C VAL A 242 -16.99 -11.68 -10.99
N GLN A 243 -17.19 -12.68 -11.85
CA GLN A 243 -18.50 -12.96 -12.45
C GLN A 243 -19.51 -13.38 -11.37
N ALA A 244 -19.10 -14.21 -10.42
CA ALA A 244 -19.96 -14.60 -9.29
C ALA A 244 -20.29 -13.41 -8.38
N VAL A 245 -19.33 -12.53 -8.11
CA VAL A 245 -19.56 -11.26 -7.39
C VAL A 245 -20.58 -10.40 -8.11
N ARG A 246 -20.45 -10.27 -9.43
CA ARG A 246 -21.40 -9.48 -10.23
C ARG A 246 -22.81 -10.05 -10.14
N LYS A 247 -22.95 -11.37 -10.28
CA LYS A 247 -24.24 -12.06 -10.15
C LYS A 247 -24.86 -11.83 -8.77
N LEU A 248 -24.09 -12.04 -7.70
CA LEU A 248 -24.54 -11.82 -6.32
C LEU A 248 -24.97 -10.37 -6.08
N HIS A 249 -24.19 -9.41 -6.58
CA HIS A 249 -24.51 -7.99 -6.50
C HIS A 249 -25.84 -7.68 -7.22
N ASP A 250 -26.03 -8.17 -8.45
CA ASP A 250 -27.26 -7.95 -9.21
C ASP A 250 -28.49 -8.55 -8.50
N GLU A 251 -28.34 -9.68 -7.81
CA GLU A 251 -29.41 -10.30 -7.00
C GLU A 251 -29.77 -9.44 -5.77
N LEU A 252 -28.77 -8.88 -5.09
CA LEU A 252 -28.95 -8.11 -3.85
C LEU A 252 -29.40 -6.65 -4.06
N VAL A 253 -29.24 -6.10 -5.27
CA VAL A 253 -29.69 -4.75 -5.61
C VAL A 253 -31.09 -4.75 -6.22
N LYS A 254 -31.52 -5.87 -6.82
CA LYS A 254 -32.89 -6.03 -7.36
C LYS A 254 -33.93 -6.35 -6.29
N GLY A 255 -33.51 -6.96 -5.18
CA GLY A 255 -34.34 -7.27 -4.01
C GLY A 255 -34.36 -6.13 -3.01
#